data_AF-A0A925HRJ9-F1
#
_entry.id   AF-A0A925HRJ9-F1
#
_cell.length_a   1.000
_cell.length_b   1.000
_cell.length_c   1.000
_cell.angle_alpha   90.00
_cell.angle_beta   90.00
_cell.angle_gamma   90.00
#
_symmetry.space_group_name_H-M   'P 1'
#
loop_
_entity.id
_entity.type
_entity.pdbx_description
1 polymer ?
#
loop_
_entity_poly.entity_id
_entity_poly.type
_entity_poly.pdbx_seq_one_letter_code
_entity_poly.pdbx_strand_id
1 'polypeptide(L)'
;MPRRFRCPATGAAALLLTLCLLPSAGVAQQSVAAVKRPLTMEDLLSWKGIRAPTLSNDGRWMAYILAPNEGDAEFVVRGTAAAAKDTRVSIGEAPAAGFGPATNVAISGNNRWAAYTVYPKADDAKKARKDRRTLPTKVGVIELATGTKREFERVRSFRFAGDRSNVIALQLMPPDAPTGAGPGSGAVAAPAPVTGAGAVVMLVDLTGGAPITLAAVGEYAFDESGNFLAYTVEQRDQLGNGVQVRDLTTGVVRALDGERAIYRRLTWADSGDALAVVRSVADSALKDTLSTVLGWAQVASRAPVSVIINEKSAGVTANAVISADRAPKWNDAQTVLYFGLREPRPAPPASTGAPLA
;
A
#
# COMPACT_ATOMS: atom_id res chain seq x y z
N MET A 1 75.05 13.67 -81.26
CA MET A 1 74.26 13.52 -82.51
C MET A 1 72.96 12.79 -82.15
N PRO A 2 71.79 13.02 -82.79
CA PRO A 2 71.52 13.91 -83.93
C PRO A 2 70.25 14.82 -83.81
N ARG A 3 70.28 15.86 -84.64
CA ARG A 3 69.21 16.43 -85.50
C ARG A 3 67.95 17.05 -84.88
N ARG A 4 67.92 18.39 -85.06
CA ARG A 4 66.74 19.26 -85.22
C ARG A 4 65.72 18.69 -86.20
N PHE A 5 64.42 18.88 -85.95
CA PHE A 5 63.42 19.17 -86.98
C PHE A 5 62.28 20.03 -86.42
N ARG A 6 61.87 21.02 -87.23
CA ARG A 6 60.75 21.95 -87.02
C ARG A 6 59.41 21.21 -87.13
N CYS A 7 58.36 21.74 -86.51
CA CYS A 7 56.99 21.63 -87.03
C CYS A 7 56.24 22.97 -86.85
N PRO A 8 55.34 23.36 -87.78
CA PRO A 8 54.81 24.71 -87.91
C PRO A 8 53.40 24.90 -87.32
N ALA A 9 52.95 26.15 -87.42
CA ALA A 9 51.67 26.71 -87.01
C ALA A 9 50.42 26.10 -87.64
N THR A 10 49.29 26.31 -86.96
CA THR A 10 47.96 26.80 -87.42
C THR A 10 46.79 25.97 -86.87
N GLY A 11 45.72 26.66 -86.44
CA GLY A 11 44.43 26.03 -86.19
C GLY A 11 43.64 26.64 -85.03
N ALA A 12 42.80 27.62 -85.35
CA ALA A 12 41.83 28.26 -84.47
C ALA A 12 40.79 27.29 -83.88
N ALA A 13 40.26 27.61 -82.70
CA ALA A 13 38.83 27.50 -82.39
C ALA A 13 38.53 28.17 -81.04
N ALA A 14 37.77 29.27 -81.10
CA ALA A 14 37.16 29.90 -79.95
C ALA A 14 36.03 29.01 -79.40
N LEU A 15 36.04 28.74 -78.11
CA LEU A 15 34.95 28.04 -77.42
C LEU A 15 34.12 29.08 -76.64
N LEU A 16 32.95 29.42 -77.19
CA LEU A 16 31.90 30.17 -76.50
C LEU A 16 31.34 29.31 -75.35
N LEU A 17 31.29 29.89 -74.15
CA LEU A 17 30.67 29.32 -72.97
C LEU A 17 29.16 29.61 -72.99
N THR A 18 28.35 28.66 -73.45
CA THR A 18 26.88 28.77 -73.46
C THR A 18 26.32 28.30 -72.11
N LEU A 19 25.70 29.21 -71.37
CA LEU A 19 25.04 28.99 -70.08
C LEU A 19 23.69 28.28 -70.30
N CYS A 20 23.61 26.97 -70.00
CA CYS A 20 22.35 26.22 -70.00
C CYS A 20 21.53 26.53 -68.74
N LEU A 21 20.41 27.24 -68.90
CA LEU A 21 19.36 27.39 -67.90
C LEU A 21 18.52 26.09 -67.85
N LEU A 22 18.69 25.30 -66.79
CA LEU A 22 17.83 24.16 -66.47
C LEU A 22 16.69 24.62 -65.55
N PRO A 23 15.40 24.41 -65.89
CA PRO A 23 14.31 24.62 -64.95
C PRO A 23 14.28 23.45 -63.97
N SER A 24 14.68 23.72 -62.72
CA SER A 24 14.47 22.80 -61.60
C SER A 24 12.97 22.73 -61.30
N ALA A 25 12.29 21.71 -61.83
CA ALA A 25 10.95 21.35 -61.39
C ALA A 25 11.04 20.84 -59.94
N GLY A 26 10.85 21.72 -58.98
CA GLY A 26 10.67 21.36 -57.58
C GLY A 26 9.40 20.54 -57.45
N VAL A 27 9.55 19.24 -57.21
CA VAL A 27 8.44 18.39 -56.75
C VAL A 27 8.12 18.86 -55.33
N ALA A 28 7.17 19.77 -55.22
CA ALA A 28 6.57 20.13 -53.95
C ALA A 28 5.86 18.89 -53.42
N GLN A 29 6.53 18.18 -52.51
CA GLN A 29 5.94 17.08 -51.77
C GLN A 29 4.89 17.69 -50.85
N GLN A 30 3.65 17.78 -51.34
CA GLN A 30 2.50 18.17 -50.55
C GLN A 30 2.36 17.13 -49.42
N SER A 31 2.76 17.53 -48.22
CA SER A 31 2.42 16.79 -47.01
C SER A 31 0.90 16.84 -46.90
N VAL A 32 0.23 15.74 -47.24
CA VAL A 32 -1.20 15.59 -46.96
C VAL A 32 -1.31 15.61 -45.44
N ALA A 33 -1.83 16.73 -44.90
CA ALA A 33 -2.07 16.84 -43.47
C ALA A 33 -3.01 15.70 -43.07
N ALA A 34 -2.52 14.76 -42.27
CA ALA A 34 -3.30 13.64 -41.81
C ALA A 34 -4.55 14.18 -41.09
N VAL A 35 -5.73 13.93 -41.67
CA VAL A 35 -7.01 14.29 -41.07
C VAL A 35 -7.13 13.52 -39.76
N LYS A 36 -6.97 14.23 -38.64
CA LYS A 36 -7.08 13.61 -37.31
C LYS A 36 -8.52 13.14 -37.11
N ARG A 37 -8.72 11.89 -36.70
CA ARG A 37 -10.07 11.40 -36.38
C ARG A 37 -10.65 12.16 -35.18
N PRO A 38 -11.97 12.46 -35.17
CA PRO A 38 -12.63 12.99 -33.98
C PRO A 38 -12.49 12.05 -32.77
N LEU A 39 -12.46 12.62 -31.57
CA LEU A 39 -12.45 11.86 -30.32
C LEU A 39 -13.82 11.17 -30.12
N THR A 40 -13.81 9.88 -29.83
CA THR A 40 -15.02 9.09 -29.57
C THR A 40 -15.18 8.79 -28.08
N MET A 41 -16.36 8.30 -27.68
CA MET A 41 -16.58 7.82 -26.30
C MET A 41 -15.65 6.65 -25.94
N GLU A 42 -15.34 5.79 -26.90
CA GLU A 42 -14.41 4.67 -26.71
C GLU A 42 -12.98 5.16 -26.39
N ASP A 43 -12.57 6.28 -26.99
CA ASP A 43 -11.28 6.92 -26.66
C ASP A 43 -11.27 7.44 -25.22
N LEU A 44 -12.40 7.99 -24.75
CA LEU A 44 -12.53 8.45 -23.37
C LEU A 44 -12.50 7.27 -22.38
N LEU A 45 -13.13 6.14 -22.70
CA LEU A 45 -13.14 4.95 -21.84
C LEU A 45 -11.76 4.29 -21.75
N SER A 46 -11.04 4.22 -22.88
CA SER A 46 -9.70 3.62 -22.97
C SER A 46 -8.58 4.55 -22.52
N TRP A 47 -8.88 5.81 -22.20
CA TRP A 47 -7.89 6.79 -21.79
C TRP A 47 -7.14 6.35 -20.53
N LYS A 48 -5.83 6.11 -20.67
CA LYS A 48 -5.00 5.66 -19.56
C LYS A 48 -4.46 6.83 -18.74
N GLY A 49 -4.61 6.73 -17.43
CA GLY A 49 -4.03 7.67 -16.45
C GLY A 49 -3.07 6.96 -15.50
N ILE A 50 -2.11 7.73 -14.98
CA ILE A 50 -1.23 7.29 -13.90
C ILE A 50 -1.97 7.44 -12.56
N ARG A 51 -2.00 6.37 -11.78
CA ARG A 51 -2.57 6.31 -10.43
C ARG A 51 -1.51 5.83 -9.45
N ALA A 52 -1.57 6.33 -8.21
CA ALA A 52 -0.67 5.96 -7.11
C ALA A 52 0.84 5.95 -7.51
N PRO A 53 1.38 7.05 -8.07
CA PRO A 53 2.80 7.11 -8.36
C PRO A 53 3.62 7.09 -7.07
N THR A 54 4.69 6.29 -7.07
CA THR A 54 5.67 6.23 -5.99
C THR A 54 7.08 6.19 -6.55
N LEU A 55 8.01 6.74 -5.78
CA LEU A 55 9.43 6.83 -6.11
C LEU A 55 10.22 6.08 -5.05
N SER A 56 11.27 5.37 -5.44
CA SER A 56 12.22 4.77 -4.50
C SER A 56 12.95 5.85 -3.70
N ASN A 57 13.42 5.50 -2.51
CA ASN A 57 14.15 6.42 -1.62
C ASN A 57 15.44 6.96 -2.28
N ASP A 58 16.05 6.19 -3.18
CA ASP A 58 17.21 6.60 -3.97
C ASP A 58 16.87 7.33 -5.29
N GLY A 59 15.58 7.50 -5.60
CA GLY A 59 15.11 8.16 -6.82
C GLY A 59 15.38 7.39 -8.12
N ARG A 60 15.91 6.16 -8.07
CA ARG A 60 16.28 5.39 -9.27
C ARG A 60 15.11 4.65 -9.89
N TRP A 61 14.04 4.40 -9.15
CA TRP A 61 12.87 3.65 -9.59
C TRP A 61 11.59 4.41 -9.35
N MET A 62 10.71 4.39 -10.35
CA MET A 62 9.34 4.88 -10.25
C MET A 62 8.39 3.72 -10.52
N ALA A 63 7.39 3.57 -9.66
CA ALA A 63 6.32 2.58 -9.81
C ALA A 63 4.95 3.28 -9.78
N TYR A 64 4.01 2.79 -10.57
CA TYR A 64 2.66 3.34 -10.65
C TYR A 64 1.68 2.35 -11.28
N ILE A 65 0.39 2.66 -11.16
CA ILE A 65 -0.67 1.97 -11.89
C ILE A 65 -1.03 2.79 -13.13
N LEU A 66 -0.98 2.17 -14.29
CA LEU A 66 -1.49 2.72 -15.54
C LEU A 66 -2.87 2.09 -15.81
N ALA A 67 -3.93 2.86 -15.60
CA ALA A 67 -5.31 2.34 -15.67
C ALA A 67 -6.16 3.15 -16.67
N PRO A 68 -6.95 2.49 -17.53
CA PRO A 68 -8.00 3.16 -18.29
C PRO A 68 -9.13 3.66 -17.36
N ASN A 69 -10.05 4.46 -17.90
CA ASN A 69 -11.25 4.85 -17.16
C ASN A 69 -12.16 3.65 -16.89
N GLU A 70 -12.26 2.72 -17.83
CA GLU A 70 -12.91 1.41 -17.64
C GLU A 70 -12.03 0.28 -18.18
N GLY A 71 -11.92 -0.83 -17.42
CA GLY A 71 -11.21 -2.04 -17.83
C GLY A 71 -9.98 -2.36 -16.98
N ASP A 72 -9.15 -3.24 -17.52
CA ASP A 72 -7.98 -3.75 -16.81
C ASP A 72 -6.82 -2.75 -16.81
N ALA A 73 -6.15 -2.65 -15.67
CA ALA A 73 -5.00 -1.80 -15.43
C ALA A 73 -3.68 -2.58 -15.51
N GLU A 74 -2.58 -1.84 -15.59
CA GLU A 74 -1.23 -2.36 -15.59
C GLU A 74 -0.45 -1.75 -14.41
N PHE A 75 0.25 -2.58 -13.65
CA PHE A 75 1.33 -2.13 -12.82
C PHE A 75 2.55 -1.86 -13.71
N VAL A 76 3.17 -0.70 -13.53
CA VAL A 76 4.39 -0.31 -14.24
C VAL A 76 5.46 0.02 -13.22
N VAL A 77 6.65 -0.56 -13.40
CA VAL A 77 7.86 -0.15 -12.68
C VAL A 77 8.98 0.11 -13.68
N ARG A 78 9.67 1.24 -13.51
CA ARG A 78 10.72 1.68 -14.44
C ARG A 78 11.84 2.41 -13.73
N GLY A 79 13.02 2.34 -14.33
CA GLY A 79 14.11 3.24 -13.93
C GLY A 79 13.80 4.69 -14.32
N THR A 80 14.37 5.63 -13.59
CA THR A 80 14.22 7.08 -13.85
C THR A 80 15.24 7.63 -14.87
N ALA A 81 16.27 6.85 -15.20
CA ALA A 81 17.21 7.18 -16.26
C ALA A 81 16.54 7.17 -17.65
N ALA A 82 17.03 8.03 -18.57
CA ALA A 82 16.42 8.25 -19.88
C ALA A 82 16.27 6.98 -20.75
N ALA A 83 17.17 6.00 -20.59
CA ALA A 83 17.17 4.75 -21.35
C ALA A 83 16.63 3.54 -20.56
N ALA A 84 16.04 3.77 -19.38
CA ALA A 84 15.54 2.68 -18.55
C ALA A 84 14.35 1.97 -19.20
N LYS A 85 14.35 0.64 -19.13
CA LYS A 85 13.23 -0.18 -19.59
C LYS A 85 12.16 -0.24 -18.51
N ASP A 86 10.91 -0.20 -18.95
CA ASP A 86 9.75 -0.39 -18.09
C ASP A 86 9.42 -1.89 -18.01
N THR A 87 9.12 -2.38 -16.81
CA THR A 87 8.46 -3.67 -16.60
C THR A 87 6.98 -3.41 -16.37
N ARG A 88 6.14 -4.11 -17.12
CA ARG A 88 4.67 -4.00 -17.03
C ARG A 88 4.05 -5.33 -16.64
N VAL A 89 3.05 -5.29 -15.77
CA VAL A 89 2.29 -6.45 -15.34
C VAL A 89 0.81 -6.10 -15.37
N SER A 90 -0.01 -6.90 -16.04
CA SER A 90 -1.47 -6.73 -15.99
C SER A 90 -1.98 -7.04 -14.57
N ILE A 91 -2.80 -6.15 -14.02
CA ILE A 91 -3.30 -6.24 -12.64
C ILE A 91 -4.83 -6.28 -12.54
N GLY A 92 -5.55 -6.45 -13.65
CA GLY A 92 -7.02 -6.52 -13.65
C GLY A 92 -7.70 -5.17 -13.38
N GLU A 93 -8.98 -5.19 -13.04
CA GLU A 93 -9.77 -3.97 -12.82
C GLU A 93 -9.45 -3.38 -11.44
N ALA A 94 -8.47 -2.46 -11.41
CA ALA A 94 -8.17 -1.71 -10.20
C ALA A 94 -9.34 -0.78 -9.85
N PRO A 95 -9.73 -0.68 -8.56
CA PRO A 95 -10.81 0.20 -8.14
C PRO A 95 -10.52 1.66 -8.52
N ALA A 96 -11.60 2.45 -8.66
CA ALA A 96 -11.49 3.88 -8.89
C ALA A 96 -10.68 4.56 -7.77
N ALA A 97 -10.05 5.69 -8.10
CA ALA A 97 -9.26 6.45 -7.14
C ALA A 97 -10.08 6.75 -5.87
N GLY A 98 -9.53 6.43 -4.70
CA GLY A 98 -10.20 6.57 -3.40
C GLY A 98 -11.06 5.38 -2.96
N PHE A 99 -11.29 4.36 -3.81
CA PHE A 99 -12.16 3.21 -3.51
C PHE A 99 -11.41 1.86 -3.42
N GLY A 100 -10.13 1.88 -3.03
CA GLY A 100 -9.27 0.69 -2.92
C GLY A 100 -8.49 0.61 -1.61
N PRO A 101 -7.62 -0.41 -1.44
CA PRO A 101 -6.76 -0.49 -0.26
C PRO A 101 -5.84 0.75 -0.21
N ALA A 102 -5.55 1.22 1.01
CA ALA A 102 -4.74 2.42 1.24
C ALA A 102 -3.36 2.37 0.57
N THR A 103 -2.81 1.17 0.38
CA THR A 103 -1.59 0.91 -0.37
C THR A 103 -1.85 -0.21 -1.36
N ASN A 104 -1.74 0.10 -2.66
CA ASN A 104 -1.87 -0.85 -3.76
C ASN A 104 -0.60 -0.92 -4.64
N VAL A 105 0.34 0.00 -4.45
CA VAL A 105 1.71 0.00 -4.98
C VAL A 105 2.64 0.51 -3.88
N ALA A 106 3.79 -0.15 -3.70
CA ALA A 106 4.88 0.39 -2.88
C ALA A 106 6.24 -0.10 -3.40
N ILE A 107 7.28 0.67 -3.10
CA ILE A 107 8.68 0.25 -3.24
C ILE A 107 9.22 0.04 -1.82
N SER A 108 10.01 -1.02 -1.61
CA SER A 108 10.64 -1.28 -0.31
C SER A 108 11.64 -0.17 0.03
N GLY A 109 11.78 0.19 1.31
CA GLY A 109 12.68 1.28 1.71
C GLY A 109 14.15 1.06 1.32
N ASN A 110 14.56 -0.21 1.18
CA ASN A 110 15.90 -0.59 0.71
C ASN A 110 16.05 -0.57 -0.82
N ASN A 111 15.04 -0.10 -1.55
CA ASN A 111 15.03 0.08 -3.01
C ASN A 111 15.26 -1.20 -3.82
N ARG A 112 15.01 -2.38 -3.23
CA ARG A 112 15.22 -3.68 -3.89
C ARG A 112 13.96 -4.29 -4.48
N TRP A 113 12.80 -3.99 -3.91
CA TRP A 113 11.55 -4.67 -4.22
C TRP A 113 10.45 -3.66 -4.54
N ALA A 114 9.56 -4.01 -5.45
CA ALA A 114 8.28 -3.33 -5.62
C ALA A 114 7.14 -4.31 -5.45
N ALA A 115 6.11 -3.93 -4.71
CA ALA A 115 4.91 -4.72 -4.49
C ALA A 115 3.69 -4.02 -5.09
N TYR A 116 2.76 -4.82 -5.61
CA TYR A 116 1.54 -4.35 -6.26
C TYR A 116 0.38 -5.31 -5.99
N THR A 117 -0.83 -4.77 -5.92
CA THR A 117 -2.05 -5.59 -5.82
C THR A 117 -2.51 -6.03 -7.21
N VAL A 118 -2.84 -7.31 -7.35
CA VAL A 118 -3.49 -7.89 -8.53
C VAL A 118 -4.97 -8.07 -8.21
N TYR A 119 -5.81 -7.47 -9.04
CA TYR A 119 -7.26 -7.52 -8.96
C TYR A 119 -7.83 -8.55 -9.94
N PRO A 120 -9.07 -9.02 -9.70
CA PRO A 120 -9.82 -9.75 -10.71
C PRO A 120 -9.95 -8.93 -11.99
N LYS A 121 -10.01 -9.62 -13.13
CA LYS A 121 -10.28 -8.98 -14.43
C LYS A 121 -11.67 -8.36 -14.45
N ALA A 122 -11.87 -7.36 -15.30
CA ALA A 122 -13.14 -6.64 -15.39
C ALA A 122 -14.35 -7.56 -15.61
N ASP A 123 -14.23 -8.55 -16.49
CA ASP A 123 -15.32 -9.50 -16.76
C ASP A 123 -15.67 -10.36 -15.55
N ASP A 124 -14.66 -10.80 -14.79
CA ASP A 124 -14.85 -11.61 -13.59
C ASP A 124 -15.41 -10.76 -12.44
N ALA A 125 -14.95 -9.52 -12.30
CA ALA A 125 -15.49 -8.56 -11.34
C ALA A 125 -16.96 -8.23 -11.64
N LYS A 126 -17.32 -8.01 -12.91
CA LYS A 126 -18.71 -7.79 -13.34
C LYS A 126 -19.60 -8.98 -13.02
N LYS A 127 -19.15 -10.22 -13.26
CA LYS A 127 -19.89 -11.44 -12.88
C LYS A 127 -20.03 -11.57 -11.36
N ALA A 128 -18.93 -11.41 -10.62
CA ALA A 128 -18.96 -11.52 -9.16
C ALA A 128 -19.86 -10.49 -8.49
N ARG A 129 -19.92 -9.24 -9.01
CA ARG A 129 -20.87 -8.21 -8.54
C ARG A 129 -22.32 -8.65 -8.75
N LYS A 130 -22.66 -9.26 -9.89
CA LYS A 130 -24.00 -9.83 -10.15
C LYS A 130 -24.33 -10.95 -9.17
N ASP A 131 -23.35 -11.81 -8.89
CA ASP A 131 -23.50 -12.96 -7.99
C ASP A 131 -23.32 -12.59 -6.50
N ARG A 132 -23.15 -11.30 -6.18
CA ARG A 132 -22.86 -10.78 -4.83
C ARG A 132 -21.70 -11.51 -4.13
N ARG A 133 -20.70 -11.92 -4.90
CA ARG A 133 -19.52 -12.63 -4.43
C ARG A 133 -18.32 -11.68 -4.34
N THR A 134 -17.54 -11.81 -3.29
CA THR A 134 -16.23 -11.13 -3.19
C THR A 134 -15.17 -12.03 -3.82
N LEU A 135 -14.40 -11.50 -4.76
CA LEU A 135 -13.27 -12.21 -5.33
C LEU A 135 -11.98 -11.85 -4.57
N PRO A 136 -11.09 -12.82 -4.35
CA PRO A 136 -9.83 -12.55 -3.69
C PRO A 136 -8.91 -11.72 -4.59
N THR A 137 -8.15 -10.84 -3.96
CA THR A 137 -7.02 -10.15 -4.58
C THR A 137 -5.72 -10.90 -4.30
N LYS A 138 -4.71 -10.65 -5.13
CA LYS A 138 -3.35 -11.15 -4.91
C LYS A 138 -2.40 -9.98 -4.68
N VAL A 139 -1.21 -10.28 -4.17
CA VAL A 139 -0.09 -9.33 -4.15
C VAL A 139 1.07 -9.93 -4.93
N GLY A 140 1.53 -9.20 -5.93
CA GLY A 140 2.77 -9.49 -6.64
C GLY A 140 3.92 -8.67 -6.05
N VAL A 141 5.12 -9.26 -6.04
CA VAL A 141 6.36 -8.62 -5.64
C VAL A 141 7.40 -8.86 -6.73
N ILE A 142 8.08 -7.81 -7.18
CA ILE A 142 9.16 -7.86 -8.18
C ILE A 142 10.47 -7.44 -7.52
N GLU A 143 11.54 -8.21 -7.73
CA GLU A 143 12.90 -7.74 -7.47
C GLU A 143 13.33 -6.78 -8.58
N LEU A 144 13.66 -5.55 -8.23
CA LEU A 144 13.92 -4.48 -9.20
C LEU A 144 15.18 -4.71 -10.03
N ALA A 145 16.19 -5.38 -9.46
CA ALA A 145 17.45 -5.67 -10.15
C ALA A 145 17.31 -6.79 -11.19
N THR A 146 16.54 -7.83 -10.89
CA THR A 146 16.48 -9.05 -11.72
C THR A 146 15.18 -9.17 -12.52
N GLY A 147 14.11 -8.47 -12.11
CA GLY A 147 12.77 -8.63 -12.64
C GLY A 147 12.06 -9.90 -12.16
N THR A 148 12.65 -10.65 -11.22
CA THR A 148 12.06 -11.86 -10.65
C THR A 148 10.77 -11.54 -9.91
N LYS A 149 9.71 -12.31 -10.19
CA LYS A 149 8.37 -12.08 -9.63
C LYS A 149 7.97 -13.18 -8.66
N ARG A 150 7.30 -12.80 -7.58
CA ARG A 150 6.63 -13.69 -6.63
C ARG A 150 5.19 -13.22 -6.45
N GLU A 151 4.24 -14.14 -6.36
CA GLU A 151 2.84 -13.81 -6.12
C GLU A 151 2.32 -14.50 -4.86
N PHE A 152 1.46 -13.79 -4.14
CA PHE A 152 0.80 -14.24 -2.92
C PHE A 152 -0.70 -14.13 -3.08
N GLU A 153 -1.38 -15.25 -2.92
CA GLU A 153 -2.83 -15.37 -3.10
C GLU A 153 -3.60 -14.81 -1.89
N ARG A 154 -4.83 -14.36 -2.13
CA ARG A 154 -5.79 -13.96 -1.09
C ARG A 154 -5.26 -12.91 -0.12
N VAL A 155 -4.56 -11.90 -0.61
CA VAL A 155 -4.00 -10.83 0.23
C VAL A 155 -4.90 -9.59 0.17
N ARG A 156 -5.35 -9.11 1.33
CA ARG A 156 -6.18 -7.90 1.49
C ARG A 156 -5.35 -6.63 1.36
N SER A 157 -4.19 -6.59 2.00
CA SER A 157 -3.29 -5.45 2.04
C SER A 157 -1.87 -5.92 2.34
N PHE A 158 -0.89 -5.07 2.03
CA PHE A 158 0.50 -5.35 2.30
C PHE A 158 1.23 -4.11 2.82
N ARG A 159 2.37 -4.32 3.48
CA ARG A 159 3.27 -3.26 3.93
C ARG A 159 4.71 -3.76 4.01
N PHE A 160 5.66 -3.02 3.44
CA PHE A 160 7.09 -3.29 3.65
C PHE A 160 7.52 -2.86 5.06
N ALA A 161 8.49 -3.57 5.62
CA ALA A 161 9.03 -3.28 6.93
C ALA A 161 10.07 -2.15 6.87
N GLY A 162 9.64 -0.93 7.18
CA GLY A 162 10.51 0.25 7.33
C GLY A 162 11.49 0.48 6.17
N ASP A 163 12.58 1.15 6.49
CA ASP A 163 13.54 1.65 5.50
C ASP A 163 14.56 0.61 5.03
N ARG A 164 14.89 -0.39 5.85
CA ARG A 164 16.04 -1.28 5.57
C ARG A 164 15.69 -2.75 5.39
N SER A 165 14.45 -3.14 5.67
CA SER A 165 14.11 -4.57 5.76
C SER A 165 13.80 -5.20 4.41
N ASN A 166 14.06 -6.49 4.31
CA ASN A 166 13.59 -7.35 3.22
C ASN A 166 12.21 -7.97 3.52
N VAL A 167 11.62 -7.63 4.67
CA VAL A 167 10.36 -8.22 5.12
C VAL A 167 9.18 -7.45 4.56
N ILE A 168 8.16 -8.19 4.12
CA ILE A 168 6.84 -7.67 3.78
C ILE A 168 5.79 -8.36 4.66
N ALA A 169 4.90 -7.57 5.26
CA ALA A 169 3.68 -8.07 5.89
C ALA A 169 2.56 -8.15 4.85
N LEU A 170 1.86 -9.27 4.82
CA LEU A 170 0.72 -9.55 3.96
C LEU A 170 -0.47 -9.87 4.86
N GLN A 171 -1.42 -8.94 4.96
CA GLN A 171 -2.67 -9.20 5.68
C GLN A 171 -3.60 -10.00 4.76
N LEU A 172 -3.94 -11.21 5.18
CA LEU A 172 -4.73 -12.13 4.37
C LEU A 172 -6.22 -11.75 4.41
N MET A 173 -6.90 -12.03 3.30
CA MET A 173 -8.36 -12.03 3.28
C MET A 173 -8.87 -13.20 4.13
N PRO A 174 -9.98 -13.00 4.87
CA PRO A 174 -10.68 -14.12 5.51
C PRO A 174 -10.99 -15.22 4.48
N PRO A 175 -11.05 -16.50 4.89
CA PRO A 175 -11.50 -17.57 4.00
C PRO A 175 -12.89 -17.25 3.43
N ASP A 176 -13.17 -17.74 2.24
CA ASP A 176 -14.49 -17.55 1.63
C ASP A 176 -15.54 -18.23 2.49
N ALA A 177 -16.70 -17.58 2.68
CA ALA A 177 -17.83 -18.25 3.29
C ALA A 177 -18.20 -19.46 2.40
N PRO A 178 -18.44 -20.65 2.97
CA PRO A 178 -18.76 -21.83 2.17
C PRO A 178 -19.98 -21.55 1.30
N THR A 179 -19.79 -21.68 0.00
CA THR A 179 -20.86 -21.58 -1.01
C THR A 179 -21.73 -22.84 -0.92
N GLY A 180 -22.77 -22.80 -0.11
CA GLY A 180 -23.64 -23.96 0.11
C GLY A 180 -24.77 -23.72 1.11
N ALA A 181 -25.49 -22.61 0.97
CA ALA A 181 -26.80 -22.45 1.61
C ALA A 181 -27.86 -22.36 0.51
N GLY A 182 -28.22 -23.51 -0.06
CA GLY A 182 -29.51 -23.64 -0.73
C GLY A 182 -30.63 -23.51 0.32
N PRO A 183 -31.82 -22.99 -0.04
CA PRO A 183 -32.92 -22.90 0.90
C PRO A 183 -33.44 -24.32 1.17
N GLY A 184 -32.99 -24.96 2.24
CA GLY A 184 -33.52 -26.26 2.66
C GLY A 184 -32.62 -27.19 3.47
N SER A 185 -31.32 -26.95 3.61
CA SER A 185 -30.50 -27.75 4.54
C SER A 185 -30.34 -27.03 5.86
N GLY A 186 -30.75 -27.68 6.96
CA GLY A 186 -30.47 -27.28 8.34
C GLY A 186 -28.99 -27.39 8.72
N ALA A 187 -28.11 -26.89 7.85
CA ALA A 187 -26.69 -26.75 8.11
C ALA A 187 -26.47 -25.43 8.85
N VAL A 188 -25.84 -25.52 10.03
CA VAL A 188 -25.42 -24.38 10.84
C VAL A 188 -24.69 -23.40 9.93
N ALA A 189 -25.24 -22.18 9.82
CA ALA A 189 -24.64 -21.11 9.04
C ALA A 189 -23.16 -20.98 9.41
N ALA A 190 -22.28 -21.16 8.43
CA ALA A 190 -20.89 -20.80 8.61
C ALA A 190 -20.85 -19.32 8.98
N PRO A 191 -20.12 -18.93 10.03
CA PRO A 191 -20.25 -17.60 10.58
C PRO A 191 -19.79 -16.58 9.53
N ALA A 192 -20.60 -15.52 9.35
CA ALA A 192 -20.23 -14.30 8.64
C ALA A 192 -18.83 -13.83 9.09
N PRO A 193 -18.05 -13.06 8.30
CA PRO A 193 -16.77 -12.50 8.75
C PRO A 193 -16.95 -11.88 10.13
N VAL A 194 -16.34 -12.52 11.13
CA VAL A 194 -16.84 -12.35 12.47
C VAL A 194 -16.24 -11.09 13.06
N THR A 195 -17.11 -10.15 13.40
CA THR A 195 -16.75 -8.94 14.14
C THR A 195 -15.98 -9.32 15.43
N GLY A 196 -14.82 -8.70 15.64
CA GLY A 196 -13.99 -8.89 16.85
C GLY A 196 -12.99 -10.05 16.82
N ALA A 197 -12.68 -10.64 15.66
CA ALA A 197 -11.50 -11.51 15.51
C ALA A 197 -10.46 -10.85 14.60
N GLY A 198 -9.22 -10.75 15.09
CA GLY A 198 -8.11 -10.18 14.35
C GLY A 198 -7.81 -10.94 13.06
N ALA A 199 -7.16 -10.26 12.12
CA ALA A 199 -6.76 -10.81 10.85
C ALA A 199 -5.58 -11.79 10.97
N VAL A 200 -5.33 -12.53 9.90
CA VAL A 200 -4.08 -13.29 9.74
C VAL A 200 -3.09 -12.42 8.96
N VAL A 201 -1.89 -12.26 9.50
CA VAL A 201 -0.79 -11.52 8.85
C VAL A 201 0.36 -12.48 8.60
N MET A 202 0.79 -12.59 7.34
CA MET A 202 1.95 -13.37 6.96
C MET A 202 3.16 -12.44 6.79
N LEU A 203 4.24 -12.72 7.50
CA LEU A 203 5.54 -12.06 7.33
C LEU A 203 6.39 -12.89 6.38
N VAL A 204 6.87 -12.25 5.32
CA VAL A 204 7.69 -12.89 4.30
C VAL A 204 9.02 -12.16 4.19
N ASP A 205 10.12 -12.87 4.43
CA ASP A 205 11.44 -12.39 4.02
C ASP A 205 11.60 -12.65 2.51
N LEU A 206 11.84 -11.57 1.77
CA LEU A 206 11.95 -11.63 0.32
C LEU A 206 13.28 -12.20 -0.15
N THR A 207 14.27 -12.32 0.73
CA THR A 207 15.56 -12.97 0.44
C THR A 207 15.52 -14.49 0.54
N GLY A 208 14.54 -15.04 1.25
CA GLY A 208 14.37 -16.49 1.40
C GLY A 208 13.74 -16.88 2.74
N GLY A 209 13.66 -18.19 3.00
CA GLY A 209 13.10 -18.73 4.24
C GLY A 209 11.58 -18.96 4.18
N ALA A 210 11.08 -19.66 5.20
CA ALA A 210 9.66 -19.95 5.33
C ALA A 210 8.90 -18.70 5.83
N PRO A 211 7.72 -18.39 5.27
CA PRO A 211 6.86 -17.35 5.81
C PRO A 211 6.46 -17.63 7.27
N ILE A 212 6.33 -16.58 8.06
CA ILE A 212 5.85 -16.65 9.44
C ILE A 212 4.41 -16.14 9.48
N THR A 213 3.51 -16.90 10.08
CA THR A 213 2.09 -16.53 10.19
C THR A 213 1.78 -16.03 11.59
N LEU A 214 1.22 -14.82 11.67
CA LEU A 214 0.66 -14.22 12.88
C LEU A 214 -0.86 -14.31 12.80
N ALA A 215 -1.48 -14.95 13.80
CA ALA A 215 -2.93 -15.07 13.90
C ALA A 215 -3.51 -14.01 14.83
N ALA A 216 -4.81 -13.73 14.67
CA ALA A 216 -5.57 -12.83 15.53
C ALA A 216 -4.94 -11.42 15.66
N VAL A 217 -4.37 -10.89 14.57
CA VAL A 217 -3.75 -9.55 14.56
C VAL A 217 -4.83 -8.48 14.39
N GLY A 218 -5.00 -7.61 15.39
CA GLY A 218 -5.92 -6.47 15.32
C GLY A 218 -5.33 -5.33 14.46
N GLU A 219 -4.24 -4.75 14.94
CA GLU A 219 -3.45 -3.72 14.25
C GLU A 219 -1.97 -4.14 14.23
N TYR A 220 -1.21 -3.67 13.24
CA TYR A 220 0.23 -3.87 13.20
C TYR A 220 0.93 -2.65 12.59
N ALA A 221 2.16 -2.41 13.05
CA ALA A 221 3.01 -1.34 12.54
C ALA A 221 4.49 -1.72 12.67
N PHE A 222 5.27 -1.33 11.67
CA PHE A 222 6.73 -1.44 11.71
C PHE A 222 7.32 -0.14 12.25
N ASP A 223 8.44 -0.25 12.95
CA ASP A 223 9.28 0.90 13.22
C ASP A 223 9.88 1.44 11.90
N GLU A 224 10.30 2.70 11.90
CA GLU A 224 10.89 3.35 10.72
C GLU A 224 12.10 2.56 10.19
N SER A 225 12.94 2.02 11.08
CA SER A 225 14.15 1.31 10.69
C SER A 225 13.89 -0.08 10.06
N GLY A 226 12.70 -0.64 10.27
CA GLY A 226 12.28 -1.96 9.79
C GLY A 226 12.82 -3.14 10.60
N ASN A 227 13.26 -2.88 11.84
CA ASN A 227 13.82 -3.89 12.75
C ASN A 227 12.75 -4.54 13.64
N PHE A 228 11.66 -3.83 13.93
CA PHE A 228 10.63 -4.24 14.86
C PHE A 228 9.25 -4.17 14.23
N LEU A 229 8.44 -5.19 14.52
CA LEU A 229 7.01 -5.20 14.26
C LEU A 229 6.28 -5.16 15.59
N ALA A 230 5.53 -4.09 15.83
CA ALA A 230 4.51 -4.08 16.88
C ALA A 230 3.19 -4.56 16.30
N TYR A 231 2.44 -5.35 17.08
CA TYR A 231 1.09 -5.75 16.71
C TYR A 231 0.21 -5.96 17.94
N THR A 232 -1.08 -5.77 17.77
CA THR A 232 -2.09 -6.09 18.77
C THR A 232 -2.69 -7.47 18.50
N VAL A 233 -3.01 -8.19 19.56
CA VAL A 233 -3.79 -9.44 19.49
C VAL A 233 -5.26 -9.10 19.77
N GLU A 234 -6.16 -9.54 18.90
CA GLU A 234 -7.61 -9.31 18.99
C GLU A 234 -8.39 -10.62 18.85
N GLN A 235 -8.98 -11.04 19.96
CA GLN A 235 -9.92 -12.15 20.08
C GLN A 235 -11.28 -11.64 20.56
N ARG A 236 -12.34 -12.41 20.25
CA ARG A 236 -13.73 -11.99 20.51
C ARG A 236 -14.08 -11.91 21.99
N ASP A 237 -13.61 -12.86 22.77
CA ASP A 237 -13.79 -12.89 24.23
C ASP A 237 -12.76 -12.00 24.96
N GLN A 238 -11.84 -11.41 24.18
CA GLN A 238 -10.71 -10.59 24.58
C GLN A 238 -9.67 -11.34 25.42
N LEU A 239 -9.76 -12.68 25.50
CA LEU A 239 -8.78 -13.49 26.21
C LEU A 239 -7.49 -13.57 25.38
N GLY A 240 -6.37 -13.23 26.01
CA GLY A 240 -5.08 -13.18 25.33
C GLY A 240 -4.88 -11.97 24.41
N ASN A 241 -5.79 -10.98 24.46
CA ASN A 241 -5.53 -9.69 23.83
C ASN A 241 -4.34 -9.00 24.50
N GLY A 242 -3.64 -8.18 23.73
CA GLY A 242 -2.43 -7.51 24.21
C GLY A 242 -1.66 -6.84 23.10
N VAL A 243 -0.53 -6.26 23.47
CA VAL A 243 0.44 -5.67 22.54
C VAL A 243 1.73 -6.48 22.58
N GLN A 244 2.21 -6.88 21.42
CA GLN A 244 3.45 -7.63 21.26
C GLN A 244 4.38 -6.90 20.30
N VAL A 245 5.68 -7.04 20.55
CA VAL A 245 6.73 -6.56 19.66
C VAL A 245 7.61 -7.74 19.26
N ARG A 246 7.78 -7.90 17.95
CA ARG A 246 8.67 -8.89 17.34
C ARG A 246 9.90 -8.19 16.79
N ASP A 247 11.06 -8.64 17.21
CA ASP A 247 12.32 -8.36 16.54
C ASP A 247 12.38 -9.17 15.24
N LEU A 248 12.49 -8.48 14.10
CA LEU A 248 12.50 -9.10 12.78
C LEU A 248 13.85 -9.70 12.41
N THR A 249 14.92 -9.35 13.12
CA THR A 249 16.25 -9.93 12.96
C THR A 249 16.39 -11.23 13.73
N THR A 250 15.98 -11.23 15.01
CA THR A 250 16.15 -12.40 15.89
C THR A 250 14.91 -13.29 15.94
N GLY A 251 13.76 -12.79 15.52
CA GLY A 251 12.47 -13.47 15.63
C GLY A 251 11.89 -13.50 17.06
N VAL A 252 12.57 -12.90 18.03
CA VAL A 252 12.12 -12.86 19.43
C VAL A 252 10.87 -12.00 19.54
N VAL A 253 9.87 -12.52 20.25
CA VAL A 253 8.61 -11.83 20.54
C VAL A 253 8.55 -11.48 22.03
N ARG A 254 8.20 -10.24 22.35
CA ARG A 254 7.97 -9.75 23.71
C ARG A 254 6.57 -9.19 23.84
N ALA A 255 5.88 -9.51 24.93
CA ALA A 255 4.65 -8.84 25.31
C ALA A 255 4.97 -7.53 26.03
N LEU A 256 4.29 -6.44 25.65
CA LEU A 256 4.39 -5.13 26.30
C LEU A 256 3.22 -4.88 27.26
N ASP A 257 2.03 -5.36 26.91
CA ASP A 257 0.84 -5.35 27.77
C ASP A 257 -0.09 -6.50 27.38
N GLY A 258 -0.91 -6.94 28.34
CA GLY A 258 -1.87 -8.01 28.13
C GLY A 258 -2.98 -7.99 29.17
N GLU A 259 -4.15 -7.51 28.78
CA GLU A 259 -5.38 -7.48 29.57
C GLU A 259 -6.56 -7.93 28.71
N ARG A 260 -7.66 -8.27 29.39
CA ARG A 260 -8.95 -8.51 28.73
C ARG A 260 -9.54 -7.17 28.28
N ALA A 261 -9.00 -6.65 27.18
CA ALA A 261 -9.26 -5.32 26.67
C ALA A 261 -9.17 -5.29 25.14
N ILE A 262 -9.64 -4.18 24.55
CA ILE A 262 -9.45 -3.89 23.12
C ILE A 262 -8.26 -2.95 22.98
N TYR A 263 -7.31 -3.29 22.09
CA TYR A 263 -6.13 -2.47 21.80
C TYR A 263 -6.22 -1.90 20.38
N ARG A 264 -6.20 -0.58 20.26
CA ARG A 264 -6.30 0.15 18.98
C ARG A 264 -5.39 1.35 18.93
N ARG A 265 -5.24 1.94 17.75
CA ARG A 265 -4.41 3.12 17.49
C ARG A 265 -2.93 2.87 17.82
N LEU A 266 -2.42 1.71 17.42
CA LEU A 266 -1.03 1.35 17.54
C LEU A 266 -0.17 2.29 16.66
N THR A 267 0.79 2.97 17.26
CA THR A 267 1.65 3.94 16.57
C THR A 267 3.08 3.82 17.06
N TRP A 268 4.03 3.84 16.11
CA TRP A 268 5.42 4.12 16.41
C TRP A 268 5.65 5.64 16.42
N ALA A 269 6.63 6.09 17.18
CA ALA A 269 7.15 7.45 17.06
C ALA A 269 7.74 7.65 15.65
N ASP A 270 7.67 8.89 15.15
CA ASP A 270 8.22 9.25 13.83
C ASP A 270 9.76 9.14 13.81
N SER A 271 10.40 9.26 14.97
CA SER A 271 11.85 9.05 15.14
C SER A 271 12.14 8.28 16.41
N GLY A 272 13.15 7.43 16.36
CA GLY A 272 13.61 6.61 17.49
C GLY A 272 12.74 5.39 17.76
N ASP A 273 12.83 4.86 18.97
CA ASP A 273 12.27 3.56 19.35
C ASP A 273 11.23 3.69 20.47
N ALA A 274 10.10 4.28 20.12
CA ALA A 274 8.96 4.44 21.03
C ALA A 274 7.64 4.05 20.35
N LEU A 275 6.73 3.52 21.14
CA LEU A 275 5.45 2.97 20.71
C LEU A 275 4.33 3.51 21.61
N ALA A 276 3.14 3.68 21.06
CA ALA A 276 1.95 3.98 21.84
C ALA A 276 0.72 3.25 21.30
N VAL A 277 -0.24 3.00 22.18
CA VAL A 277 -1.51 2.34 21.87
C VAL A 277 -2.60 2.84 22.82
N VAL A 278 -3.85 2.72 22.42
CA VAL A 278 -5.00 2.93 23.29
C VAL A 278 -5.59 1.58 23.67
N ARG A 279 -5.65 1.31 24.98
CA ARG A 279 -6.36 0.19 25.57
C ARG A 279 -7.74 0.63 26.00
N SER A 280 -8.78 -0.13 25.68
CA SER A 280 -10.17 0.18 26.01
C SER A 280 -10.86 -0.98 26.71
N VAL A 281 -11.54 -0.67 27.82
CA VAL A 281 -12.26 -1.62 28.66
C VAL A 281 -13.70 -1.13 28.83
N ALA A 282 -14.67 -2.04 28.69
CA ALA A 282 -16.06 -1.73 28.96
C ALA A 282 -16.27 -1.57 30.48
N ASP A 283 -16.86 -0.44 30.88
CA ASP A 283 -17.24 -0.17 32.26
C ASP A 283 -18.76 -0.32 32.39
N SER A 284 -19.20 -1.36 33.10
CA SER A 284 -20.61 -1.66 33.30
C SER A 284 -21.31 -0.70 34.25
N ALA A 285 -20.58 -0.12 35.21
CA ALA A 285 -21.13 0.82 36.18
C ALA A 285 -21.44 2.17 35.53
N LEU A 286 -20.52 2.66 34.69
CA LEU A 286 -20.66 3.90 33.91
C LEU A 286 -21.44 3.69 32.62
N LYS A 287 -21.68 2.43 32.21
CA LYS A 287 -22.24 2.09 30.89
C LYS A 287 -21.48 2.79 29.75
N ASP A 288 -20.16 2.92 29.91
CA ASP A 288 -19.26 3.57 28.98
C ASP A 288 -18.07 2.64 28.67
N THR A 289 -17.24 3.02 27.71
CA THR A 289 -15.94 2.40 27.45
C THR A 289 -14.85 3.36 27.90
N LEU A 290 -14.10 2.96 28.92
CA LEU A 290 -12.96 3.73 29.41
C LEU A 290 -11.73 3.34 28.63
N SER A 291 -10.94 4.35 28.27
CA SER A 291 -9.72 4.19 27.52
C SER A 291 -8.50 4.61 28.36
N THR A 292 -7.37 3.96 28.11
CA THR A 292 -6.08 4.22 28.72
C THR A 292 -5.05 4.31 27.61
N VAL A 293 -4.25 5.36 27.60
CA VAL A 293 -3.09 5.45 26.72
C VAL A 293 -1.94 4.70 27.37
N LEU A 294 -1.35 3.79 26.62
CA LEU A 294 -0.11 3.11 26.98
C LEU A 294 0.98 3.60 26.03
N GLY A 295 2.12 3.98 26.59
CA GLY A 295 3.31 4.39 25.85
C GLY A 295 4.53 3.63 26.35
N TRP A 296 5.45 3.33 25.43
CA TRP A 296 6.75 2.75 25.74
C TRP A 296 7.83 3.49 24.97
N ALA A 297 8.89 3.91 25.66
CA ALA A 297 10.12 4.36 25.03
C ALA A 297 11.22 3.30 25.21
N GLN A 298 12.23 3.32 24.35
CA GLN A 298 13.32 2.33 24.32
C GLN A 298 12.78 0.91 24.13
N VAL A 299 11.83 0.72 23.22
CA VAL A 299 11.12 -0.55 22.97
C VAL A 299 12.05 -1.70 22.54
N ALA A 300 13.20 -1.42 21.94
CA ALA A 300 14.27 -2.34 21.61
C ALA A 300 14.96 -2.90 22.87
N SER A 301 15.03 -2.12 23.96
CA SER A 301 15.51 -2.59 25.27
C SER A 301 14.66 -3.75 25.80
N ARG A 302 15.27 -4.61 26.64
CA ARG A 302 14.51 -5.64 27.39
C ARG A 302 13.65 -5.06 28.50
N ALA A 303 13.94 -3.83 28.93
CA ALA A 303 13.18 -3.09 29.93
C ALA A 303 12.81 -1.73 29.34
N PRO A 304 11.73 -1.64 28.54
CA PRO A 304 11.26 -0.37 28.00
C PRO A 304 10.74 0.54 29.13
N VAL A 305 10.84 1.84 28.94
CA VAL A 305 10.28 2.84 29.86
C VAL A 305 8.80 2.99 29.54
N SER A 306 7.94 2.54 30.45
CA SER A 306 6.48 2.58 30.25
C SER A 306 5.84 3.85 30.83
N VAL A 307 4.80 4.31 30.16
CA VAL A 307 3.93 5.41 30.57
C VAL A 307 2.49 4.94 30.42
N ILE A 308 1.69 5.12 31.47
CA ILE A 308 0.27 4.74 31.50
C ILE A 308 -0.55 5.96 31.88
N ILE A 309 -1.50 6.34 31.04
CA ILE A 309 -2.34 7.54 31.24
C ILE A 309 -3.81 7.14 31.14
N ASN A 310 -4.54 7.36 32.23
CA ASN A 310 -5.98 7.12 32.37
C ASN A 310 -6.69 8.35 32.97
N GLU A 311 -7.99 8.26 33.22
CA GLU A 311 -8.82 9.34 33.77
C GLU A 311 -8.38 9.82 35.18
N LYS A 312 -7.57 9.02 35.89
CA LYS A 312 -7.06 9.34 37.24
C LYS A 312 -5.64 9.92 37.20
N SER A 313 -5.04 10.00 36.03
CA SER A 313 -3.66 10.45 35.87
C SER A 313 -3.55 11.97 36.04
N ALA A 314 -2.44 12.43 36.64
CA ALA A 314 -2.19 13.85 36.83
C ALA A 314 -2.21 14.60 35.49
N GLY A 315 -2.91 15.74 35.45
CA GLY A 315 -3.08 16.54 34.23
C GLY A 315 -4.31 16.17 33.39
N VAL A 316 -5.01 15.07 33.69
CA VAL A 316 -6.35 14.81 33.12
C VAL A 316 -7.38 15.54 33.98
N THR A 317 -7.78 16.74 33.54
CA THR A 317 -8.63 17.66 34.30
C THR A 317 -10.09 17.62 33.85
N ALA A 318 -10.98 18.28 34.61
CA ALA A 318 -12.37 18.54 34.25
C ALA A 318 -13.27 17.29 34.06
N ASN A 319 -13.02 16.23 34.83
CA ASN A 319 -13.72 14.94 34.72
C ASN A 319 -13.65 14.33 33.30
N ALA A 320 -12.67 14.73 32.49
CA ALA A 320 -12.48 14.18 31.16
C ALA A 320 -11.97 12.73 31.22
N VAL A 321 -12.30 11.96 30.18
CA VAL A 321 -11.76 10.62 29.96
C VAL A 321 -10.93 10.59 28.68
N ILE A 322 -10.06 9.60 28.55
CA ILE A 322 -9.28 9.42 27.32
C ILE A 322 -10.23 9.12 26.15
N SER A 323 -10.00 9.78 25.01
CA SER A 323 -10.67 9.47 23.75
C SER A 323 -9.91 8.38 23.00
N ALA A 324 -10.63 7.34 22.54
CA ALA A 324 -10.10 6.31 21.64
C ALA A 324 -10.07 6.74 20.15
N ASP A 325 -10.66 7.90 19.83
CA ASP A 325 -10.82 8.33 18.44
C ASP A 325 -9.51 8.90 17.87
N ARG A 326 -8.68 9.49 18.72
CA ARG A 326 -7.38 10.06 18.34
C ARG A 326 -6.26 9.07 18.62
N ALA A 327 -5.42 8.82 17.62
CA ALA A 327 -4.20 8.04 17.83
C ALA A 327 -3.21 8.81 18.72
N PRO A 328 -2.61 8.16 19.73
CA PRO A 328 -1.56 8.78 20.52
C PRO A 328 -0.34 9.01 19.62
N LYS A 329 0.44 10.05 19.91
CA LYS A 329 1.63 10.41 19.12
C LYS A 329 2.76 10.89 20.02
N TRP A 330 3.94 10.29 19.89
CA TRP A 330 5.16 10.79 20.53
C TRP A 330 5.70 12.03 19.80
N ASN A 331 6.32 12.95 20.53
CA ASN A 331 7.21 13.93 19.92
C ASN A 331 8.54 13.27 19.49
N ASP A 332 9.31 13.95 18.65
CA ASP A 332 10.58 13.44 18.10
C ASP A 332 11.59 13.07 19.21
N ALA A 333 11.60 13.82 20.31
CA ALA A 333 12.45 13.56 21.47
C ALA A 333 11.94 12.44 22.39
N GLN A 334 10.76 11.85 22.12
CA GLN A 334 10.14 10.76 22.89
C GLN A 334 9.95 11.07 24.38
N THR A 335 9.72 12.34 24.69
CA THR A 335 9.53 12.87 26.05
C THR A 335 8.09 13.33 26.31
N VAL A 336 7.31 13.52 25.24
CA VAL A 336 5.93 14.00 25.30
C VAL A 336 5.05 13.09 24.46
N LEU A 337 3.92 12.67 25.04
CA LEU A 337 2.90 11.87 24.37
C LEU A 337 1.62 12.70 24.21
N TYR A 338 1.25 12.99 22.96
CA TYR A 338 0.02 13.68 22.61
C TYR A 338 -1.13 12.68 22.45
N PHE A 339 -2.28 12.95 23.06
CA PHE A 339 -3.48 12.10 22.95
C PHE A 339 -4.77 12.95 23.00
N GLY A 340 -5.92 12.30 22.86
CA GLY A 340 -7.24 12.95 22.90
C GLY A 340 -7.93 12.80 24.24
N LEU A 341 -8.63 13.84 24.69
CA LEU A 341 -9.58 13.79 25.79
C LEU A 341 -11.00 13.96 25.25
N ARG A 342 -11.98 13.40 25.96
CA ARG A 342 -13.41 13.60 25.70
C ARG A 342 -14.17 13.74 27.00
N GLU A 343 -15.37 14.28 26.92
CA GLU A 343 -16.32 14.20 28.03
C GLU A 343 -16.79 12.75 28.23
N PRO A 344 -17.06 12.34 29.49
CA PRO A 344 -17.71 11.07 29.77
C PRO A 344 -19.06 10.98 29.06
N ARG A 345 -19.45 9.78 28.63
CA ARG A 345 -20.79 9.62 28.05
C ARG A 345 -21.84 9.81 29.16
N PRO A 346 -22.90 10.60 28.92
CA PRO A 346 -23.99 10.71 29.89
C PRO A 346 -24.63 9.34 30.13
N ALA A 347 -25.03 9.07 31.37
CA ALA A 347 -25.73 7.84 31.70
C ALA A 347 -27.03 7.76 30.87
N PRO A 348 -27.36 6.59 30.28
CA PRO A 348 -28.62 6.44 29.58
C PRO A 348 -29.79 6.70 30.54
N PRO A 349 -30.91 7.29 30.06
CA PRO A 349 -32.07 7.56 30.90
C PRO A 349 -32.53 6.27 31.59
N ALA A 350 -32.91 6.38 32.86
CA ALA A 350 -33.47 5.25 33.59
C ALA A 350 -34.69 4.71 32.83
N SER A 351 -34.71 3.40 32.56
CA SER A 351 -35.90 2.77 31.99
C SER A 351 -37.05 3.00 32.96
N THR A 352 -37.91 3.95 32.65
CA THR A 352 -39.16 4.13 33.38
C THR A 352 -40.09 3.04 32.87
N GLY A 353 -39.83 1.80 33.31
CA GLY A 353 -40.79 0.72 33.15
C GLY A 353 -42.01 1.11 33.96
N ALA A 354 -43.05 1.59 33.29
CA ALA A 354 -44.37 1.64 33.91
C ALA A 354 -44.66 0.22 34.42
N PRO A 355 -45.05 0.03 35.69
CA PRO A 355 -45.55 -1.26 36.12
C PRO A 355 -46.73 -1.61 35.21
N LEU A 356 -46.67 -2.78 34.58
CA LEU A 356 -47.85 -3.37 33.95
C LEU A 356 -48.91 -3.49 35.05
N ALA A 357 -49.95 -2.69 34.94
CA ALA A 357 -51.10 -2.69 35.84
C ALA A 357 -51.98 -3.93 35.61
#